data_AF-A0A8T4SW41-F1
#
_entry.id   AF-A0A8T4SW41-F1
#
_cell.length_a   1.000
_cell.length_b   1.000
_cell.length_c   1.000
_cell.angle_alpha   90.00
_cell.angle_beta   90.00
_cell.angle_gamma   90.00
#
_symmetry.space_group_name_H-M   'P 1'
#
loop_
_entity.id
_entity.type
_entity.pdbx_description
1 polymer ?
#
loop_
_entity_poly.entity_id
_entity_poly.type
_entity_poly.pdbx_seq_one_letter_code
_entity_poly.pdbx_strand_id
1 'polypeptide(L)'
;MRPQTCIACQEAITNPICPECLEREIEAWLVEKKPYIVPYLYGLSDNFMRSWVTVCIICGNRMGVCGHCYTKDILDVLRRKAPELEEQFLLMFNFQIDKS
;
A
#
# COMPACT_ATOMS: atom_id res chain seq x y z
N MET A 1 -3.48 25.25 -6.60
CA MET A 1 -3.45 23.79 -6.76
C MET A 1 -3.87 23.19 -5.42
N ARG A 2 -4.92 22.35 -5.35
CA ARG A 2 -5.24 21.68 -4.08
C ARG A 2 -4.09 20.71 -3.76
N PRO A 3 -3.59 20.65 -2.52
CA PRO A 3 -2.52 19.74 -2.19
C PRO A 3 -3.04 18.30 -2.34
N GLN A 4 -2.27 17.44 -2.98
CA GLN A 4 -2.60 16.03 -3.18
C GLN A 4 -2.36 15.27 -1.87
N THR A 5 -3.18 15.54 -0.85
CA THR A 5 -3.00 14.97 0.49
C THR A 5 -3.76 13.67 0.66
N CYS A 6 -3.12 12.72 1.35
CA CYS A 6 -3.73 11.46 1.74
C CYS A 6 -4.96 11.71 2.64
N ILE A 7 -6.12 11.15 2.29
CA ILE A 7 -7.33 11.31 3.09
C ILE A 7 -7.21 10.64 4.47
N ALA A 8 -6.30 9.68 4.64
CA ALA A 8 -6.12 8.93 5.88
C ALA A 8 -5.15 9.61 6.86
N CYS A 9 -3.99 10.08 6.39
CA CYS A 9 -2.98 10.71 7.26
C CYS A 9 -2.81 12.22 7.06
N GLN A 10 -3.48 12.83 6.09
CA GLN A 10 -3.38 14.25 5.71
C GLN A 10 -1.99 14.70 5.20
N GLU A 11 -1.03 13.78 5.07
CA GLU A 11 0.29 14.05 4.47
C GLU A 11 0.24 14.12 2.95
N ALA A 12 1.23 14.79 2.34
CA ALA A 12 1.35 14.87 0.89
C ALA A 12 1.61 13.49 0.26
N ILE A 13 0.88 13.17 -0.81
CA ILE A 13 1.14 11.98 -1.64
C ILE A 13 2.26 12.33 -2.62
N THR A 14 3.49 11.96 -2.28
CA THR A 14 4.69 12.20 -3.12
C THR A 14 4.96 11.07 -4.12
N ASN A 15 4.49 9.85 -3.81
CA ASN A 15 4.56 8.69 -4.70
C ASN A 15 3.14 8.14 -4.96
N PRO A 16 2.46 8.57 -6.05
CA PRO A 16 1.07 8.21 -6.30
C PRO A 16 0.96 6.81 -6.91
N ILE A 17 1.04 5.77 -6.08
CA ILE A 17 0.71 4.39 -6.44
C ILE A 17 -0.60 4.01 -5.75
N CYS A 18 -1.62 3.61 -6.51
CA CYS A 18 -2.92 3.26 -5.92
C CYS A 18 -2.86 1.94 -5.14
N PRO A 19 -3.78 1.75 -4.17
CA PRO A 19 -3.93 0.50 -3.44
C PRO A 19 -3.95 -0.74 -4.34
N GLU A 20 -4.65 -0.73 -5.48
CA GLU A 20 -4.75 -1.90 -6.36
C GLU A 20 -3.43 -2.24 -7.09
N CYS A 21 -2.61 -1.24 -7.42
CA CYS A 21 -1.28 -1.50 -7.98
C CYS A 21 -0.33 -2.04 -6.92
N LEU A 22 -0.38 -1.45 -5.73
CA LEU A 22 0.47 -1.84 -4.62
C LEU A 22 0.11 -3.22 -4.07
N GLU A 23 -1.18 -3.55 -4.01
CA GLU A 23 -1.68 -4.90 -3.66
C GLU A 23 -1.10 -5.96 -4.60
N ARG A 24 -1.06 -5.70 -5.91
CA ARG A 24 -0.49 -6.63 -6.91
C ARG A 24 1.01 -6.86 -6.73
N GLU A 25 1.77 -5.81 -6.40
CA GLU A 25 3.21 -5.94 -6.13
C GLU A 25 3.46 -6.76 -4.86
N ILE A 26 2.68 -6.51 -3.81
CA ILE A 26 2.75 -7.24 -2.53
C ILE A 26 2.31 -8.69 -2.72
N GLU A 27 1.25 -8.94 -3.49
CA GLU A 27 0.77 -10.28 -3.83
C GLU A 27 1.86 -11.07 -4.53
N ALA A 28 2.48 -10.51 -5.58
CA ALA A 28 3.57 -11.16 -6.29
C ALA A 28 4.72 -11.55 -5.35
N TRP A 29 5.08 -10.65 -4.42
CA TRP A 29 6.09 -10.94 -3.39
C TRP A 29 5.65 -12.05 -2.43
N LEU A 30 4.38 -12.06 -2.00
CA LEU A 30 3.85 -13.08 -1.08
C LEU A 30 3.69 -14.45 -1.73
N VAL A 31 3.38 -14.53 -3.02
CA VAL A 31 3.28 -15.82 -3.74
C VAL A 31 4.59 -16.60 -3.64
N GLU A 32 5.73 -15.92 -3.71
CA GLU A 32 7.06 -16.54 -3.59
C GLU A 32 7.42 -16.93 -2.16
N LYS A 33 6.87 -16.24 -1.14
CA LYS A 33 7.23 -16.43 0.27
C LYS A 33 6.25 -17.31 1.02
N LYS A 34 4.96 -16.94 1.01
CA LYS A 34 3.87 -17.51 1.82
C LYS A 34 2.54 -17.35 1.06
N PRO A 35 2.28 -18.16 0.02
CA PRO A 35 1.11 -17.99 -0.86
C PRO A 35 -0.23 -18.12 -0.13
N TYR A 36 -0.29 -18.82 1.02
CA TYR A 36 -1.51 -18.94 1.83
C TYR A 36 -1.98 -17.62 2.47
N ILE A 37 -1.15 -16.57 2.45
CA ILE A 37 -1.49 -15.24 2.99
C ILE A 37 -2.24 -14.40 1.97
N VAL A 38 -1.99 -14.60 0.67
CA VAL A 38 -2.58 -13.82 -0.42
C VAL A 38 -4.11 -13.67 -0.31
N PRO A 39 -4.89 -14.72 0.02
CA PRO A 39 -6.34 -14.58 0.17
C PRO A 39 -6.80 -13.59 1.24
N TYR A 40 -5.95 -13.25 2.21
CA TYR A 40 -6.24 -12.28 3.26
C TYR A 40 -6.00 -10.83 2.82
N LEU A 41 -5.39 -10.62 1.65
CA LEU A 41 -5.18 -9.28 1.09
C LEU A 41 -6.36 -8.81 0.23
N TYR A 42 -7.14 -9.74 -0.31
CA TYR A 42 -8.25 -9.41 -1.19
C TYR A 42 -9.28 -8.50 -0.50
N GLY A 43 -9.62 -7.40 -1.17
CA GLY A 43 -10.59 -6.43 -0.70
C GLY A 43 -10.03 -5.41 0.30
N LEU A 44 -8.75 -5.46 0.65
CA LEU A 44 -8.13 -4.39 1.43
C LEU A 44 -8.09 -3.08 0.62
N SER A 45 -7.78 -3.18 -0.68
CA SER A 45 -7.84 -2.04 -1.59
C SER A 45 -9.25 -1.45 -1.76
N ASP A 46 -10.32 -2.26 -1.62
CA ASP A 46 -11.71 -1.80 -1.75
C ASP A 46 -12.14 -0.83 -0.63
N ASN A 47 -11.52 -0.94 0.55
CA ASN A 47 -11.77 -0.01 1.66
C ASN A 47 -11.29 1.41 1.37
N PHE A 48 -10.39 1.55 0.40
CA PHE A 48 -9.84 2.84 -0.01
C PHE A 48 -10.58 3.34 -1.24
N MET A 49 -11.79 3.88 -1.02
CA MET A 49 -12.60 4.48 -2.08
C MET A 49 -11.77 5.40 -2.99
N ARG A 50 -12.04 5.33 -4.30
CA ARG A 50 -11.45 6.19 -5.34
C ARG A 50 -11.80 7.66 -5.09
N SER A 51 -11.01 8.32 -4.26
CA SER A 51 -11.10 9.76 -4.06
C SER A 51 -10.42 10.51 -5.20
N TRP A 52 -10.89 11.71 -5.49
CA TRP A 52 -10.36 12.59 -6.53
C TRP A 52 -9.17 13.42 -6.05
N VAL A 53 -8.30 12.85 -5.22
CA VAL A 53 -7.12 13.56 -4.72
C VAL A 53 -6.04 13.62 -5.79
N THR A 54 -5.67 12.45 -6.33
CA THR A 54 -4.63 12.32 -7.35
C THR A 54 -4.88 11.09 -8.24
N VAL A 55 -4.00 10.86 -9.20
CA VAL A 55 -4.04 9.72 -10.13
C VAL A 55 -2.80 8.86 -9.95
N CYS A 56 -2.98 7.54 -10.05
CA CYS A 56 -1.90 6.59 -9.97
C CYS A 56 -0.97 6.72 -11.19
N ILE A 57 0.35 6.74 -10.94
CA ILE A 57 1.35 6.83 -12.01
C ILE A 57 1.45 5.55 -12.86
N ILE A 58 1.03 4.40 -12.31
CA ILE A 58 1.14 3.09 -12.98
C ILE A 58 -0.08 2.82 -13.88
N CYS A 59 -1.30 3.08 -13.38
CA CYS A 59 -2.53 2.68 -14.08
C CYS A 59 -3.48 3.84 -14.41
N GLY A 60 -3.20 5.06 -13.95
CA GLY A 60 -4.05 6.24 -14.16
C GLY A 60 -5.35 6.29 -13.33
N ASN A 61 -5.63 5.27 -12.50
CA ASN A 61 -6.82 5.28 -11.63
C ASN A 61 -6.72 6.37 -10.56
N ARG A 62 -7.88 6.88 -10.15
CA ARG A 62 -7.97 7.86 -9.07
C ARG A 62 -7.74 7.21 -7.71
N MET A 63 -7.05 7.93 -6.85
CA MET A 63 -6.71 7.46 -5.52
C MET A 63 -6.74 8.61 -4.51
N GLY A 64 -7.07 8.26 -3.27
CA GLY A 64 -7.09 9.20 -2.13
C GLY A 64 -6.06 8.90 -1.05
N VAL A 65 -5.39 7.77 -1.11
CA VAL A 65 -4.66 7.20 0.02
C VAL A 65 -3.22 6.96 -0.40
N CYS A 66 -2.26 7.35 0.42
CA CYS A 66 -0.84 7.15 0.13
C CYS A 66 -0.44 5.68 0.33
N GLY A 67 0.66 5.28 -0.33
CA GLY A 67 1.22 3.94 -0.19
C GLY A 67 1.51 3.56 1.27
N HIS A 68 1.96 4.49 2.11
CA HIS A 68 2.22 4.23 3.53
C HIS A 68 0.98 3.81 4.33
N CYS A 69 -0.16 4.48 4.11
CA CYS A 69 -1.39 4.13 4.80
C CYS A 69 -1.89 2.77 4.35
N TYR A 70 -1.76 2.47 3.06
CA TYR A 70 -2.12 1.16 2.53
C TYR A 70 -1.22 0.05 3.07
N THR A 71 0.11 0.22 3.06
CA THR A 71 1.05 -0.79 3.54
C THR A 71 0.92 -1.06 5.04
N LYS A 72 0.44 -0.08 5.83
CA LYS A 72 0.14 -0.29 7.24
C LYS A 72 -0.95 -1.35 7.46
N ASP A 73 -2.01 -1.34 6.67
CA ASP A 73 -3.09 -2.34 6.78
C ASP A 73 -2.59 -3.74 6.43
N ILE A 74 -1.73 -3.83 5.40
CA ILE A 74 -1.04 -5.08 5.04
C ILE A 74 -0.12 -5.57 6.15
N LEU A 75 0.66 -4.66 6.74
CA LEU A 75 1.57 -4.97 7.84
C LEU A 75 0.80 -5.55 9.04
N ASP A 76 -0.38 -5.02 9.34
CA ASP A 76 -1.23 -5.54 10.41
C ASP A 76 -1.76 -6.96 10.12
N VAL A 77 -2.00 -7.31 8.85
CA VAL A 77 -2.29 -8.70 8.45
C VAL A 77 -1.06 -9.59 8.62
N LEU A 78 0.11 -9.13 8.17
CA LEU A 78 1.35 -9.90 8.28
C LEU A 78 1.73 -10.18 9.73
N ARG A 79 1.63 -9.18 10.61
CA ARG A 79 1.87 -9.35 12.07
C ARG A 79 1.04 -10.46 12.70
N ARG A 80 -0.17 -10.70 12.20
CA ARG A 80 -1.09 -11.72 12.73
C ARG A 80 -0.89 -13.10 12.09
N LYS A 81 -0.37 -13.16 10.85
CA LYS A 81 -0.38 -14.38 10.03
C LYS A 81 1.01 -14.92 9.68
N ALA A 82 1.99 -14.04 9.58
CA ALA A 82 3.39 -14.35 9.32
C ALA A 82 4.30 -13.21 9.85
N PRO A 83 4.41 -13.07 11.19
CA PRO A 83 5.25 -12.04 11.81
C PRO A 83 6.72 -12.12 11.36
N GLU A 84 7.20 -13.29 10.93
CA GLU A 84 8.54 -13.46 10.38
C GLU A 84 8.81 -12.68 9.09
N LEU A 85 7.75 -12.24 8.40
CA LEU A 85 7.85 -11.46 7.16
C LEU A 85 7.84 -9.95 7.40
N GLU A 86 7.58 -9.47 8.61
CA GLU A 86 7.45 -8.05 8.93
C GLU A 86 8.70 -7.23 8.55
N GLU A 87 9.88 -7.69 8.95
CA GLU A 87 11.14 -6.99 8.66
C GLU A 87 11.41 -6.89 7.16
N GLN A 88 11.25 -8.00 6.44
CA GLN A 88 11.44 -8.03 4.98
C GLN A 88 10.41 -7.16 4.26
N PHE A 89 9.16 -7.17 4.72
CA PHE A 89 8.09 -6.35 4.18
C PHE A 89 8.40 -4.86 4.35
N LEU A 90 8.86 -4.45 5.54
CA LEU A 90 9.26 -3.06 5.78
C LEU A 90 10.46 -2.66 4.91
N LEU A 91 11.45 -3.53 4.70
CA LEU A 91 12.58 -3.22 3.82
C LEU A 91 12.18 -3.02 2.35
N MET A 92 11.17 -3.75 1.87
CA MET A 92 10.71 -3.64 0.47
C MET A 92 9.63 -2.58 0.23
N PHE A 93 8.70 -2.41 1.18
CA PHE A 93 7.47 -1.64 0.98
C PHE A 93 7.29 -0.48 1.95
N ASN A 94 8.20 -0.27 2.90
CA ASN A 94 8.25 0.99 3.63
C ASN A 94 8.80 2.05 2.68
N PHE A 95 7.94 2.91 2.13
CA PHE A 95 8.32 4.03 1.25
C PHE A 95 9.14 5.12 1.96
N GLN A 96 9.88 4.79 3.03
CA GLN A 96 11.00 5.60 3.51
C GLN A 96 12.13 5.46 2.50
N ILE A 97 12.01 6.19 1.38
CA ILE A 97 13.17 6.66 0.65
C ILE A 97 14.04 7.35 1.70
N ASP A 98 15.27 6.87 1.82
CA ASP A 98 16.22 7.16 2.88
C ASP A 98 16.21 8.61 3.39
N LYS A 99 16.41 8.69 4.71
CA LYS A 99 16.63 9.88 5.54
C LYS A 99 17.37 11.01 4.81
N SER A 100 16.83 12.22 4.90
CA SER A 100 17.66 13.44 4.96
C SER A 100 17.74 13.89 6.42
#